data_AF-A0A1K2IXM6-F1
#
_entry.id   AF-A0A1K2IXM6-F1
#
_cell.length_a   1.000
_cell.length_b   1.000
_cell.length_c   1.000
_cell.angle_alpha   90.00
_cell.angle_beta   90.00
_cell.angle_gamma   90.00
#
_symmetry.space_group_name_H-M   'P 1'
#
loop_
_entity.id
_entity.type
_entity.pdbx_description
1 polymer ?
#
loop_
_entity_poly.entity_id
_entity_poly.type
_entity_poly.pdbx_seq_one_letter_code
_entity_poly.pdbx_strand_id
1 'polypeptide(L)'
;MGMDYSIEPKTEDEYAEYADFPEMLSYFFEQIGGYGDTSVVSQLEKILNIDLSIFQKTYHPEIGMDFEEFESEFLDEYKNTEFKPDDYWISIDILIGKLNEFKQKIDNNSQYFSEIIFSPNGETSKMLKMDILDMLRYQEENPLTIYPENNGIITDENLKSSISELIITLENLKKENIEEVRLHYV
;
A
#
# COMPACT_ATOMS: atom_id res chain seq x y z
N MET A 1 -14.35 3.15 4.13
CA MET A 1 -14.22 2.47 2.84
C MET A 1 -12.72 2.33 2.69
N GLY A 2 -12.21 1.12 2.97
CA GLY A 2 -10.78 0.84 3.06
C GLY A 2 -10.20 0.65 1.66
N MET A 3 -8.87 0.71 1.53
CA MET A 3 -8.22 0.45 0.25
C MET A 3 -8.28 -1.05 -0.03
N ASP A 4 -9.00 -1.45 -1.07
CA ASP A 4 -9.07 -2.84 -1.51
C ASP A 4 -8.22 -3.00 -2.77
N TYR A 5 -6.98 -3.45 -2.60
CA TYR A 5 -6.16 -3.85 -3.73
C TYR A 5 -6.72 -5.12 -4.35
N SER A 6 -6.53 -5.21 -5.66
CA SER A 6 -6.77 -6.42 -6.45
C SER A 6 -5.66 -6.59 -7.46
N ILE A 7 -5.47 -7.80 -7.96
CA ILE A 7 -4.42 -8.12 -8.92
C ILE A 7 -5.09 -8.29 -10.27
N GLU A 8 -4.82 -7.38 -11.19
CA GLU A 8 -5.29 -7.52 -12.55
C GLU A 8 -4.21 -8.24 -13.39
N PRO A 9 -4.51 -9.43 -13.93
CA PRO A 9 -3.58 -10.14 -14.80
C PRO A 9 -3.53 -9.52 -16.20
N LYS A 10 -2.33 -9.47 -16.79
CA LYS A 10 -2.18 -9.06 -18.19
C LYS A 10 -2.60 -10.20 -19.12
N THR A 11 -3.73 -10.05 -19.78
CA THR A 11 -4.30 -11.06 -20.68
C THR A 11 -5.02 -10.40 -21.85
N GLU A 12 -5.17 -11.14 -22.95
CA GLU A 12 -5.95 -10.73 -24.12
C GLU A 12 -7.47 -10.86 -23.89
N ASP A 13 -7.88 -11.52 -22.81
CA ASP A 13 -9.29 -11.67 -22.44
C ASP A 13 -9.80 -10.45 -21.68
N GLU A 14 -10.67 -9.67 -22.31
CA GLU A 14 -11.30 -8.48 -21.74
C GLU A 14 -12.21 -8.79 -20.53
N TYR A 15 -12.52 -10.07 -20.27
CA TYR A 15 -13.35 -10.53 -19.14
C TYR A 15 -12.56 -11.27 -18.04
N ALA A 16 -11.23 -11.20 -18.07
CA ALA A 16 -10.44 -11.88 -17.05
C ALA A 16 -10.77 -11.38 -15.64
N GLU A 17 -11.05 -12.33 -14.75
CA GLU A 17 -11.34 -12.04 -13.35
C GLU A 17 -10.08 -11.52 -12.65
N TYR A 18 -10.28 -10.57 -11.74
CA TYR A 18 -9.19 -10.06 -10.92
C TYR A 18 -8.86 -11.10 -9.86
N ALA A 19 -7.58 -11.30 -9.61
CA ALA A 19 -7.13 -12.16 -8.53
C ALA A 19 -7.11 -11.39 -7.20
N ASP A 20 -7.37 -12.11 -6.13
CA ASP A 20 -7.41 -11.55 -4.78
C ASP A 20 -6.03 -11.03 -4.36
N PHE A 21 -6.01 -9.81 -3.82
CA PHE A 21 -4.88 -9.31 -3.04
C PHE A 21 -5.21 -9.52 -1.55
N PRO A 22 -4.30 -10.06 -0.73
CA PRO A 22 -4.61 -10.33 0.67
C PRO A 22 -5.03 -9.07 1.43
N GLU A 23 -6.23 -9.09 2.03
CA GLU A 23 -6.84 -7.94 2.73
C GLU A 23 -5.90 -7.31 3.77
N MET A 24 -5.17 -8.13 4.52
CA MET A 24 -4.22 -7.63 5.53
C MET A 24 -3.03 -6.92 4.91
N LEU A 25 -2.53 -7.39 3.76
CA LEU A 25 -1.53 -6.64 3.01
C LEU A 25 -2.15 -5.39 2.42
N SER A 26 -3.42 -5.45 2.00
CA SER A 26 -4.11 -4.28 1.48
C SER A 26 -4.18 -3.16 2.51
N TYR A 27 -4.63 -3.49 3.71
CA TYR A 27 -4.67 -2.59 4.86
C TYR A 27 -3.27 -2.14 5.32
N PHE A 28 -2.26 -3.00 5.16
CA PHE A 28 -0.87 -2.64 5.41
C PHE A 28 -0.35 -1.60 4.41
N PHE A 29 -0.59 -1.81 3.11
CA PHE A 29 -0.21 -0.90 2.04
C PHE A 29 -1.11 0.36 2.01
N GLU A 30 -2.31 0.35 2.62
CA GLU A 30 -3.12 1.56 2.88
C GLU A 30 -2.39 2.61 3.70
N GLN A 31 -1.53 2.17 4.61
CA GLN A 31 -0.69 3.08 5.37
C GLN A 31 0.34 3.81 4.50
N ILE A 32 0.55 3.41 3.25
CA ILE A 32 1.58 3.96 2.37
C ILE A 32 1.15 5.25 1.68
N GLY A 33 -0.15 5.52 1.61
CA GLY A 33 -0.67 6.74 0.99
C GLY A 33 -0.56 8.00 1.85
N GLY A 34 -0.10 7.89 3.10
CA GLY A 34 -0.01 9.05 4.00
C GLY A 34 1.32 9.78 3.93
N TYR A 35 1.28 11.07 4.25
CA TYR A 35 2.40 12.02 4.19
C TYR A 35 3.65 11.56 4.97
N GLY A 36 4.61 10.97 4.23
CA GLY A 36 6.02 10.95 4.60
C GLY A 36 6.49 9.83 5.52
N ASP A 37 7.49 10.17 6.34
CA ASP A 37 8.40 9.23 7.01
C ASP A 37 7.80 8.37 8.14
N THR A 38 6.54 8.62 8.50
CA THR A 38 5.90 8.07 9.70
C THR A 38 4.90 6.95 9.43
N SER A 39 4.61 6.63 8.17
CA SER A 39 3.75 5.48 7.85
C SER A 39 4.34 4.17 8.40
N VAL A 40 3.48 3.18 8.69
CA VAL A 40 3.92 1.84 9.13
C VAL A 40 4.91 1.24 8.12
N VAL A 41 4.68 1.48 6.83
CA VAL A 41 5.53 0.92 5.79
C VAL A 41 6.85 1.67 5.67
N SER A 42 6.87 3.00 5.71
CA SER A 42 8.13 3.76 5.71
C SER A 42 8.98 3.45 6.95
N GLN A 43 8.34 3.22 8.11
CA GLN A 43 9.02 2.71 9.30
C GLN A 43 9.63 1.34 9.02
N LEU A 44 8.89 0.42 8.39
CA LEU A 44 9.38 -0.91 8.05
C LEU A 44 10.49 -0.93 7.01
N GLU A 45 10.38 -0.12 5.96
CA GLU A 45 11.42 0.06 4.96
C GLU A 45 12.74 0.47 5.63
N LYS A 46 12.68 1.36 6.63
CA LYS A 46 13.84 1.78 7.44
C LYS A 46 14.35 0.67 8.36
N ILE A 47 13.47 0.05 9.15
CA ILE A 47 13.83 -1.00 10.13
C ILE A 47 14.46 -2.21 9.41
N LEU A 48 13.88 -2.63 8.29
CA LEU A 48 14.28 -3.81 7.53
C LEU A 48 15.30 -3.50 6.43
N ASN A 49 15.55 -2.22 6.15
CA ASN A 49 16.36 -1.75 5.03
C ASN A 49 15.95 -2.42 3.71
N ILE A 50 14.68 -2.23 3.34
CA ILE A 50 14.03 -2.77 2.14
C ILE A 50 13.28 -1.65 1.43
N ASP A 51 13.23 -1.73 0.10
CA ASP A 51 12.41 -0.87 -0.75
C ASP A 51 11.14 -1.60 -1.18
N LEU A 52 9.99 -1.10 -0.73
CA LEU A 52 8.64 -1.61 -1.01
C LEU A 52 7.86 -0.72 -1.98
N SER A 53 8.52 0.25 -2.63
CA SER A 53 7.90 1.17 -3.60
C SER A 53 7.21 0.48 -4.79
N ILE A 54 7.56 -0.78 -5.10
CA ILE A 54 6.88 -1.55 -6.13
C ILE A 54 5.38 -1.73 -5.86
N PHE A 55 4.97 -1.77 -4.59
CA PHE A 55 3.56 -1.89 -4.19
C PHE A 55 2.82 -0.54 -4.22
N GLN A 56 3.54 0.57 -4.45
CA GLN A 56 2.98 1.91 -4.65
C GLN A 56 2.63 2.18 -6.11
N LYS A 57 3.03 1.31 -7.04
CA LYS A 57 2.70 1.41 -8.46
C LYS A 57 1.28 0.92 -8.70
N THR A 58 0.30 1.71 -8.30
CA THR A 58 -1.11 1.35 -8.32
C THR A 58 -1.79 1.97 -9.53
N TYR A 59 -2.53 1.16 -10.28
CA TYR A 59 -3.34 1.63 -11.39
C TYR A 59 -4.74 1.98 -10.87
N HIS A 60 -5.19 3.20 -11.19
CA HIS A 60 -6.52 3.68 -10.90
C HIS A 60 -7.24 4.00 -12.22
N PRO A 61 -8.15 3.14 -12.72
CA PRO A 61 -8.86 3.42 -13.97
C PRO A 61 -9.75 4.66 -13.88
N GLU A 62 -10.19 5.05 -12.69
CA GLU A 62 -11.02 6.23 -12.45
C GLU A 62 -10.23 7.54 -12.36
N ILE A 63 -8.89 7.50 -12.28
CA ILE A 63 -8.02 8.69 -12.43
C ILE A 63 -7.84 9.02 -13.92
N GLY A 64 -8.97 9.02 -14.63
CA GLY A 64 -9.24 9.77 -15.85
C GLY A 64 -10.35 10.80 -15.63
N MET A 65 -10.72 11.09 -14.39
CA MET A 65 -11.73 12.10 -14.02
C MET A 65 -11.08 13.36 -13.44
N ASP A 66 -11.61 14.52 -13.86
CA ASP A 66 -11.24 15.87 -13.43
C ASP A 66 -11.18 15.98 -11.89
N PHE A 67 -9.95 16.00 -11.34
CA PHE A 67 -9.71 16.41 -9.96
C PHE A 67 -9.75 17.95 -9.88
N GLU A 68 -10.95 18.54 -9.86
CA GLU A 68 -11.13 19.97 -9.54
C GLU A 68 -11.05 20.26 -8.02
N GLU A 69 -10.95 19.25 -7.14
CA GLU A 69 -11.07 19.44 -5.68
C GLU A 69 -9.97 18.81 -4.79
N PHE A 70 -8.87 18.28 -5.34
CA PHE A 70 -7.70 17.92 -4.50
C PHE A 70 -6.69 19.08 -4.48
N GLU A 71 -6.38 19.55 -3.27
CA GLU A 71 -5.53 20.71 -3.02
C GLU A 71 -4.18 20.63 -3.78
N SER A 72 -3.80 21.78 -4.32
CA SER A 72 -2.94 21.96 -5.50
C SER A 72 -1.47 21.55 -5.38
N GLU A 73 -1.02 20.98 -4.26
CA GLU A 73 0.40 20.64 -4.07
C GLU A 73 0.76 19.21 -4.50
N PHE A 74 -0.20 18.28 -4.54
CA PHE A 74 0.02 16.91 -5.05
C PHE A 74 -0.06 16.81 -6.58
N LEU A 75 -0.83 17.69 -7.22
CA LEU A 75 -1.08 17.61 -8.67
C LEU A 75 0.08 18.15 -9.51
N ASP A 76 0.93 19.03 -9.00
CA ASP A 76 2.00 19.62 -9.80
C ASP A 76 3.13 18.62 -10.10
N GLU A 77 3.32 17.60 -9.25
CA GLU A 77 4.28 16.51 -9.48
C GLU A 77 3.76 15.47 -10.48
N TYR A 78 2.43 15.31 -10.60
CA TYR A 78 1.79 14.34 -11.50
C TYR A 78 1.26 14.93 -12.82
N LYS A 79 1.07 16.26 -12.91
CA LYS A 79 0.62 16.95 -14.14
C LYS A 79 1.64 16.93 -15.29
N ASN A 80 2.92 16.70 -14.99
CA ASN A 80 4.00 16.76 -15.98
C ASN A 80 4.54 15.38 -16.40
N THR A 81 4.00 14.31 -15.85
CA THR A 81 4.38 12.94 -16.19
C THR A 81 3.26 12.34 -17.02
N GLU A 82 3.51 12.15 -18.33
CA GLU A 82 2.66 11.31 -19.17
C GLU A 82 2.77 9.85 -18.67
N PHE A 83 2.05 9.50 -17.60
CA PHE A 83 1.97 8.12 -17.13
C PHE A 83 1.21 7.30 -18.16
N LYS A 84 1.89 6.37 -18.84
CA LYS A 84 1.24 5.49 -19.79
C LYS A 84 0.64 4.31 -19.02
N PRO A 85 -0.55 3.81 -19.39
CA PRO A 85 -1.13 2.61 -18.79
C PRO A 85 -0.18 1.41 -18.76
N ASP A 86 0.76 1.35 -19.70
CA ASP A 86 1.78 0.31 -19.78
C ASP A 86 2.83 0.35 -18.65
N ASP A 87 3.02 1.49 -17.98
CA ASP A 87 4.02 1.68 -16.92
C ASP A 87 3.64 1.01 -15.59
N TYR A 88 2.38 0.57 -15.46
CA TYR A 88 1.83 -0.09 -14.27
C TYR A 88 1.88 -1.63 -14.34
N TRP A 89 2.27 -2.20 -15.48
CA TRP A 89 2.50 -3.63 -15.58
C TRP A 89 3.80 -4.01 -14.89
N ILE A 90 3.71 -5.00 -14.01
CA ILE A 90 4.80 -5.50 -13.20
C ILE A 90 4.96 -6.97 -13.54
N SER A 91 6.17 -7.37 -13.91
CA SER A 91 6.51 -8.78 -14.06
C SER A 91 6.27 -9.54 -12.75
N ILE A 92 5.54 -10.65 -12.82
CA ILE A 92 5.25 -11.47 -11.64
C ILE A 92 6.56 -11.95 -10.98
N ASP A 93 7.60 -12.25 -11.76
CA ASP A 93 8.90 -12.66 -11.21
C ASP A 93 9.57 -11.58 -10.36
N ILE A 94 9.44 -10.31 -10.76
CA ILE A 94 9.95 -9.17 -10.00
C ILE A 94 9.16 -9.04 -8.69
N LEU A 95 7.82 -9.15 -8.76
CA LEU A 95 6.94 -9.02 -7.59
C LEU A 95 7.17 -10.16 -6.58
N ILE A 96 7.26 -11.40 -7.04
CA ILE A 96 7.62 -12.57 -6.21
C ILE A 96 9.02 -12.38 -5.62
N GLY A 97 9.99 -11.92 -6.41
CA GLY A 97 11.35 -11.63 -5.93
C GLY A 97 11.34 -10.64 -4.77
N LYS A 98 10.54 -9.57 -4.88
CA LYS A 98 10.40 -8.58 -3.81
C LYS A 98 9.70 -9.13 -2.57
N LEU A 99 8.64 -9.92 -2.73
CA LEU A 99 7.95 -10.56 -1.59
C LEU A 99 8.87 -11.54 -0.85
N ASN A 100 9.71 -12.28 -1.58
CA ASN A 100 10.71 -13.16 -0.98
C ASN A 100 11.80 -12.38 -0.26
N GLU A 101 12.28 -11.26 -0.82
CA GLU A 101 13.18 -10.35 -0.12
C GLU A 101 12.55 -9.83 1.17
N PHE A 102 11.28 -9.38 1.12
CA PHE A 102 10.55 -8.88 2.28
C PHE A 102 10.43 -9.94 3.37
N LYS A 103 10.00 -11.15 3.00
CA LYS A 103 9.92 -12.30 3.91
C LYS A 103 11.27 -12.61 4.55
N GLN A 104 12.34 -12.66 3.75
CA GLN A 104 13.69 -12.92 4.26
C GLN A 104 14.15 -11.84 5.25
N LYS A 105 13.86 -10.56 4.99
CA LYS A 105 14.21 -9.46 5.91
C LYS A 105 13.46 -9.57 7.23
N ILE A 106 12.16 -9.88 7.18
CA ILE A 106 11.33 -10.13 8.35
C ILE A 106 11.87 -11.31 9.17
N ASP A 107 12.20 -12.42 8.52
CA ASP A 107 12.71 -13.62 9.20
C ASP A 107 14.08 -13.40 9.85
N ASN A 108 14.91 -12.55 9.25
CA ASN A 108 16.24 -12.22 9.77
C ASN A 108 16.23 -11.17 10.90
N ASN A 109 15.13 -10.45 11.09
CA ASN A 109 14.98 -9.48 12.17
C ASN A 109 13.73 -9.79 12.99
N SER A 110 13.85 -10.66 13.99
CA SER A 110 12.71 -11.11 14.82
C SER A 110 12.09 -10.04 15.71
N GLN A 111 12.70 -8.85 15.86
CA GLN A 111 12.21 -7.77 16.71
C GLN A 111 11.63 -6.59 15.93
N TYR A 112 11.75 -6.60 14.59
CA TYR A 112 11.36 -5.49 13.72
C TYR A 112 9.94 -4.96 14.00
N PHE A 113 8.99 -5.87 14.26
CA PHE A 113 7.60 -5.51 14.46
C PHE A 113 7.38 -4.75 15.77
N SER A 114 8.21 -4.98 16.78
CA SER A 114 8.14 -4.26 18.07
C SER A 114 8.67 -2.82 17.98
N GLU A 115 9.38 -2.49 16.90
CA GLU A 115 9.91 -1.15 16.63
C GLU A 115 8.89 -0.27 15.87
N ILE A 116 7.82 -0.86 15.34
CA ILE A 116 6.75 -0.14 14.63
C ILE A 116 5.92 0.64 15.63
N ILE A 117 5.76 1.93 15.35
CA ILE A 117 4.84 2.82 16.08
C ILE A 117 3.55 2.94 15.27
N PHE A 118 2.44 2.50 15.85
CA PHE A 118 1.12 2.61 15.25
C PHE A 118 0.44 3.94 15.57
N SER A 119 -0.57 4.29 14.77
CA SER A 119 -1.46 5.41 15.07
C SER A 119 -2.09 5.25 16.45
N PRO A 120 -2.06 6.29 17.31
CA PRO A 120 -2.60 6.23 18.65
C PRO A 120 -4.14 6.15 18.65
N ASN A 121 -4.67 5.19 19.42
CA ASN A 121 -6.12 4.95 19.49
C ASN A 121 -6.91 6.15 20.04
N GLY A 122 -8.06 6.44 19.43
CA GLY A 122 -9.04 7.42 19.91
C GLY A 122 -8.75 8.88 19.53
N GLU A 123 -7.66 9.16 18.82
CA GLU A 123 -7.28 10.52 18.43
C GLU A 123 -8.19 11.09 17.33
N THR A 124 -8.73 10.23 16.47
CA THR A 124 -9.74 10.60 15.45
C THR A 124 -10.95 11.32 16.08
N SER A 125 -11.39 10.86 17.26
CA SER A 125 -12.52 11.45 17.99
C SER A 125 -12.21 12.81 18.64
N LYS A 126 -10.93 13.09 18.88
CA LYS A 126 -10.45 14.35 19.46
C LYS A 126 -10.38 15.43 18.39
N MET A 127 -9.92 15.08 17.19
CA MET A 127 -9.84 16.00 16.04
C MET A 127 -11.23 16.44 15.54
N LEU A 128 -12.26 15.58 15.63
CA LEU A 128 -13.65 15.91 15.25
C LEU A 128 -14.25 17.14 15.99
N LYS A 129 -13.63 17.57 17.09
CA LYS A 129 -14.08 18.72 17.90
C LYS A 129 -13.21 19.96 17.73
N MET A 130 -12.12 19.87 16.97
CA MET A 130 -11.22 20.99 16.70
C MET A 130 -11.75 21.80 15.50
N ASP A 131 -11.40 23.09 15.45
CA ASP A 131 -11.51 23.83 14.19
C ASP A 131 -10.41 23.40 13.21
N ILE A 132 -10.55 23.76 11.94
CA ILE A 132 -9.66 23.30 10.86
C ILE A 132 -8.21 23.73 11.12
N LEU A 133 -7.96 24.94 11.63
CA LEU A 133 -6.60 25.44 11.85
C LEU A 133 -5.92 24.72 13.02
N ASP A 134 -6.66 24.47 14.09
CA ASP A 134 -6.18 23.70 15.23
C ASP A 134 -5.97 22.21 14.87
N MET A 135 -6.82 21.65 14.01
CA MET A 135 -6.66 20.29 13.48
C MET A 135 -5.38 20.16 12.64
N LEU A 136 -5.12 21.10 11.73
CA LEU A 136 -3.90 21.10 10.91
C LEU A 136 -2.64 21.20 11.76
N ARG A 137 -2.61 22.14 12.72
CA ARG A 137 -1.48 22.25 13.66
C ARG A 137 -1.28 20.98 14.48
N TYR A 138 -2.39 20.35 14.92
CA TYR A 138 -2.33 19.11 15.67
C TYR A 138 -1.76 17.95 14.85
N GLN A 139 -2.12 17.85 13.57
CA GLN A 139 -1.61 16.86 12.63
C GLN A 139 -0.11 17.05 12.34
N GLU A 140 0.36 18.29 12.20
CA GLU A 140 1.80 18.58 12.06
C GLU A 140 2.61 18.12 13.29
N GLU A 141 2.07 18.35 14.50
CA GLU A 141 2.70 17.93 15.75
C GLU A 141 2.57 16.43 16.03
N ASN A 142 1.54 15.78 15.47
CA ASN A 142 1.19 14.38 15.71
C ASN A 142 0.94 13.64 14.38
N PRO A 143 1.95 13.48 13.53
CA PRO A 143 1.77 12.98 12.16
C PRO A 143 1.19 11.57 12.09
N LEU A 144 1.27 10.77 13.16
CA LEU A 144 0.65 9.44 13.21
C LEU A 144 -0.88 9.48 13.24
N THR A 145 -1.51 10.59 13.65
CA THR A 145 -2.98 10.66 13.80
C THR A 145 -3.73 10.78 12.48
N ILE A 146 -3.04 11.02 11.36
CA ILE A 146 -3.63 10.99 10.02
C ILE A 146 -3.80 9.55 9.49
N TYR A 147 -3.16 8.57 10.15
CA TYR A 147 -3.19 7.17 9.74
C TYR A 147 -4.25 6.38 10.50
N PRO A 148 -4.90 5.38 9.88
CA PRO A 148 -5.84 4.50 10.55
C PRO A 148 -5.25 3.84 11.81
N GLU A 149 -6.06 3.74 12.86
CA GLU A 149 -5.72 3.04 14.10
C GLU A 149 -5.51 1.54 13.84
N ASN A 150 -4.36 0.98 14.23
CA ASN A 150 -4.16 -0.47 14.18
C ASN A 150 -4.95 -1.13 15.31
N ASN A 151 -6.22 -1.45 15.04
CA ASN A 151 -7.14 -2.13 15.96
C ASN A 151 -6.81 -3.62 16.18
N GLY A 152 -5.52 -3.98 16.19
CA GLY A 152 -5.03 -5.36 16.25
C GLY A 152 -5.13 -6.12 14.93
N ILE A 153 -5.34 -5.41 13.81
CA ILE A 153 -5.50 -5.97 12.47
C ILE A 153 -4.12 -6.45 11.95
N ILE A 154 -3.13 -5.56 12.01
CA ILE A 154 -1.76 -5.86 11.58
C ILE A 154 -1.01 -6.46 12.76
N THR A 155 -0.58 -7.71 12.61
CA THR A 155 0.32 -8.43 13.51
C THR A 155 1.48 -9.03 12.72
N ASP A 156 2.60 -9.35 13.38
CA ASP A 156 3.76 -10.02 12.76
C ASP A 156 3.34 -11.30 12.02
N GLU A 157 2.51 -12.12 12.66
CA GLU A 157 2.03 -13.39 12.11
C GLU A 157 1.14 -13.20 10.88
N ASN A 158 0.15 -12.30 10.96
CA ASN A 158 -0.76 -12.05 9.85
C ASN A 158 -0.04 -11.42 8.66
N LEU A 159 0.92 -10.51 8.91
CA LEU A 159 1.73 -9.92 7.83
C LEU A 159 2.52 -10.99 7.08
N LYS A 160 3.20 -11.90 7.78
CA LYS A 160 3.94 -13.02 7.16
C LYS A 160 3.02 -13.99 6.40
N SER A 161 1.85 -14.28 6.97
CA SER A 161 0.85 -15.14 6.33
C SER A 161 0.40 -14.52 5.01
N SER A 162 0.03 -13.24 5.01
CA SER A 162 -0.46 -12.57 3.81
C SER A 162 0.61 -12.33 2.74
N ILE A 163 1.89 -12.14 3.12
CA ILE A 163 3.00 -12.18 2.14
C ILE A 163 3.07 -13.55 1.46
N SER A 164 2.93 -14.62 2.23
CA SER A 164 2.98 -15.99 1.69
C SER A 164 1.77 -16.29 0.81
N GLU A 165 0.59 -15.81 1.18
CA GLU A 165 -0.64 -15.90 0.39
C GLU A 165 -0.49 -15.20 -0.96
N LEU A 166 0.03 -13.96 -0.98
CA LEU A 166 0.25 -13.22 -2.22
C LEU A 166 1.25 -13.94 -3.14
N ILE A 167 2.34 -14.52 -2.60
CA ILE A 167 3.27 -15.33 -3.38
C ILE A 167 2.53 -16.51 -4.05
N ILE A 168 1.66 -17.21 -3.31
CA ILE A 168 0.89 -18.34 -3.84
C ILE A 168 -0.04 -17.88 -4.97
N THR A 169 -0.74 -16.76 -4.79
CA THR A 169 -1.61 -16.17 -5.83
C THR A 169 -0.81 -15.90 -7.11
N LEU A 170 0.33 -15.23 -6.98
CA LEU A 170 1.21 -14.90 -8.11
C LEU A 170 1.79 -16.14 -8.80
N GLU A 171 2.18 -17.16 -8.02
CA GLU A 171 2.64 -18.44 -8.58
C GLU A 171 1.53 -19.19 -9.34
N ASN A 172 0.27 -19.06 -8.90
CA ASN A 172 -0.86 -19.65 -9.62
C ASN A 172 -1.12 -18.93 -10.95
N LEU A 173 -1.07 -17.59 -10.98
CA LEU A 173 -1.16 -16.83 -12.23
C LEU A 173 -0.05 -17.23 -13.21
N LYS A 174 1.18 -17.46 -12.73
CA LYS A 174 2.27 -17.98 -13.58
C LYS A 174 1.98 -19.34 -14.19
N LYS A 175 1.30 -20.25 -13.47
CA LYS A 175 0.91 -21.56 -14.02
C LYS A 175 -0.13 -21.44 -15.14
N GLU A 176 -0.84 -20.32 -15.19
CA GLU A 176 -1.79 -19.96 -16.25
C GLU A 176 -1.11 -19.23 -17.43
N ASN A 177 0.23 -19.13 -17.42
CA ASN A 177 1.04 -18.41 -18.41
C ASN A 177 0.86 -16.88 -18.39
N ILE A 178 0.43 -16.33 -17.26
CA ILE A 178 0.44 -14.89 -17.04
C ILE A 178 1.87 -14.50 -16.60
N GLU A 179 2.45 -13.50 -17.24
CA GLU A 179 3.81 -13.04 -16.96
C GLU A 179 3.85 -11.69 -16.23
N GLU A 180 2.80 -10.87 -16.41
CA GLU A 180 2.70 -9.52 -15.88
C GLU A 180 1.34 -9.30 -15.21
N VAL A 181 1.33 -8.50 -14.16
CA VAL A 181 0.14 -8.08 -13.42
C VAL A 181 0.21 -6.59 -13.14
N ARG A 182 -0.90 -5.94 -12.86
CA ARG A 182 -0.92 -4.61 -12.24
C ARG A 182 -1.70 -4.66 -10.95
N LEU A 183 -1.27 -3.85 -9.98
CA LEU A 183 -2.00 -3.68 -8.72
C LEU A 183 -3.11 -2.67 -8.95
N HIS A 184 -4.34 -3.14 -8.91
CA HIS A 184 -5.53 -2.35 -9.14
C HIS A 184 -6.09 -1.86 -7.81
N TYR A 185 -6.35 -0.57 -7.73
CA TYR A 185 -6.97 0.06 -6.56
C TYR A 185 -8.49 0.16 -6.77
N VAL A 186 -9.27 -0.43 -5.84
CA VAL A 186 -10.75 -0.43 -5.85
C VAL A 186 -11.28 0.46 -4.72
#